data_AF-A0A6J6X9M1-F1
#
_entry.id   AF-A0A6J6X9M1-F1
#
_cell.length_a   1.000
_cell.length_b   1.000
_cell.length_c   1.000
_cell.angle_alpha   90.00
_cell.angle_beta   90.00
_cell.angle_gamma   90.00
#
_symmetry.space_group_name_H-M   'P 1'
#
loop_
_entity.id
_entity.type
_entity.pdbx_description
1 polymer ?
#
loop_
_entity_poly.entity_id
_entity_poly.type
_entity_poly.pdbx_seq_one_letter_code
_entity_poly.pdbx_strand_id
1 'polypeptide(L)' 'MAKAGGCAYDRKKRTGDDACPFTVLYWDFMMRHQDTFVKNPRIARQVRAAQQLSDIEAVQQTAQSILQRLDAGQV' A
#
# COMPACT_ATOMS: atom_id res chain seq x y z
N MET A 1 -11.34 1.09 -16.31
CA MET A 1 -10.49 -0.08 -16.60
C MET A 1 -10.01 -0.65 -15.27
N ALA A 2 -10.80 -1.54 -14.67
CA ALA A 2 -10.58 -2.14 -13.35
C ALA A 2 -10.43 -3.66 -13.56
N LYS A 3 -9.51 -4.28 -12.81
CA LYS A 3 -9.12 -5.70 -12.88
C LYS A 3 -8.34 -6.06 -14.17
N ALA A 4 -7.04 -6.31 -14.05
CA ALA A 4 -6.36 -7.12 -15.06
C ALA A 4 -7.01 -8.51 -14.99
N GLY A 5 -7.54 -9.00 -16.11
CA GLY A 5 -8.35 -10.23 -16.15
C GLY A 5 -7.66 -11.37 -15.40
N GLY A 6 -8.36 -11.92 -14.40
CA GLY A 6 -7.87 -13.01 -13.54
C GLY A 6 -7.42 -12.60 -12.13
N CYS A 7 -7.23 -11.32 -11.82
CA CYS A 7 -6.79 -10.92 -10.47
C CYS A 7 -7.96 -10.91 -9.48
N ALA A 8 -7.86 -11.67 -8.37
CA ALA A 8 -8.86 -11.68 -7.29
C ALA A 8 -9.07 -10.30 -6.63
N TYR A 9 -8.06 -9.42 -6.70
CA TYR A 9 -8.02 -8.15 -5.99
C TYR A 9 -8.31 -6.93 -6.87
N ASP A 10 -8.87 -5.88 -6.28
CA ASP A 10 -9.08 -4.57 -6.92
C ASP A 10 -7.85 -3.66 -6.69
N ARG A 11 -7.24 -3.23 -7.80
CA ARG A 11 -6.08 -2.33 -7.82
C ARG A 11 -6.41 -0.90 -7.38
N LYS A 12 -7.67 -0.49 -7.47
CA LYS A 12 -8.11 0.86 -7.10
C LYS A 12 -8.32 0.99 -5.59
N LYS A 13 -8.57 -0.13 -4.92
CA LYS A 13 -8.75 -0.17 -3.47
C LYS A 13 -7.40 -0.20 -2.78
N ARG A 14 -7.32 0.54 -1.68
CA ARG A 14 -6.14 0.65 -0.81
C ARG A 14 -6.39 0.08 0.58
N THR A 15 -7.64 -0.28 0.87
CA THR A 15 -8.12 -0.80 2.15
C THR A 15 -9.15 -1.90 1.91
N GLY A 16 -9.29 -2.81 2.87
CA GLY A 16 -10.23 -3.93 2.81
C GLY A 16 -9.64 -5.21 2.20
N ASP A 17 -10.34 -6.33 2.40
CA ASP A 17 -9.85 -7.68 2.07
C ASP A 17 -9.67 -7.94 0.57
N ASP A 18 -10.36 -7.17 -0.27
CA ASP A 18 -10.25 -7.25 -1.73
C ASP A 18 -9.27 -6.23 -2.31
N ALA A 19 -8.59 -5.42 -1.48
CA ALA A 19 -7.56 -4.51 -1.94
C ALA A 19 -6.34 -5.26 -2.48
N CYS A 20 -5.78 -4.78 -3.59
CA CYS A 20 -4.58 -5.36 -4.16
C CYS A 20 -3.41 -5.26 -3.17
N PRO A 21 -2.80 -6.39 -2.76
CA PRO A 21 -1.71 -6.37 -1.79
C PRO A 21 -0.56 -5.45 -2.17
N PHE A 22 -0.24 -5.40 -3.47
CA PHE A 22 0.78 -4.50 -3.98
C PHE A 22 0.43 -3.02 -3.75
N THR A 23 -0.81 -2.62 -4.01
CA THR A 23 -1.25 -1.23 -3.81
C THR A 23 -1.19 -0.85 -2.34
N VAL A 24 -1.69 -1.73 -1.45
CA VAL A 24 -1.68 -1.49 0.00
C VAL A 24 -0.24 -1.35 0.52
N LEU A 25 0.61 -2.35 0.23
CA LEU A 25 1.99 -2.39 0.68
C LEU A 25 2.84 -1.26 0.09
N TYR A 26 2.55 -0.81 -1.14
CA TYR A 26 3.24 0.32 -1.75
C TYR A 26 3.06 1.61 -0.94
N TRP A 27 1.82 1.94 -0.56
CA TRP A 27 1.55 3.16 0.20
C TRP A 27 2.07 3.07 1.64
N ASP A 28 1.88 1.92 2.28
CA ASP A 28 2.43 1.65 3.60
C ASP A 28 3.97 1.74 3.63
N PHE A 29 4.67 1.19 2.63
CA PHE A 29 6.13 1.30 2.51
C PHE A 29 6.60 2.76 2.36
N MET A 30 5.91 3.56 1.55
CA MET A 30 6.25 4.98 1.37
C MET A 30 6.12 5.77 2.67
N MET A 31 5.11 5.47 3.48
CA MET A 31 4.91 6.13 4.77
C MET A 31 5.85 5.63 5.86
N ARG A 32 6.10 4.32 5.94
CA ARG A 32 7.07 3.75 6.89
C ARG A 32 8.49 4.30 6.70
N HIS A 33 8.86 4.65 5.48
CA HIS A 33 10.19 5.17 5.14
C HIS A 33 10.19 6.65 4.73
N GLN A 34 9.14 7.41 5.09
CA GLN A 34 8.96 8.79 4.63
C GLN A 34 10.17 9.68 4.93
N ASP A 35 10.78 9.55 6.12
CA ASP A 35 11.87 10.43 6.57
C ASP A 35 13.14 10.27 5.73
N THR A 36 13.32 9.07 5.16
CA THR A 36 14.44 8.77 4.27
C THR A 36 14.10 9.16 2.83
N PHE A 37 12.91 8.78 2.35
CA PHE A 37 12.54 8.96 0.94
C PHE A 37 12.10 10.37 0.57
N VAL A 38 11.66 11.20 1.51
CA VAL A 38 11.31 12.61 1.26
C VAL A 38 12.52 13.42 0.78
N LYS A 39 13.75 12.97 1.09
CA LYS A 39 15.00 13.60 0.65
C LYS A 39 15.40 13.21 -0.77
N ASN A 40 14.83 12.13 -1.33
CA ASN A 40 15.13 11.67 -2.68
C ASN A 40 14.21 12.38 -3.69
N PRO A 41 14.71 13.27 -4.58
CA PRO A 41 13.86 14.03 -5.50
C PRO A 41 12.98 13.17 -6.41
N ARG A 42 13.40 11.95 -6.72
CA ARG A 42 12.65 11.01 -7.58
C ARG A 42 11.43 10.39 -6.89
N ILE A 43 11.48 10.26 -5.57
CA ILE A 43 10.50 9.54 -4.73
C ILE A 43 9.73 10.51 -3.82
N ALA A 44 10.26 11.71 -3.57
CA ALA A 44 9.69 12.70 -2.67
C ALA A 44 8.24 13.08 -3.01
N ARG A 45 7.88 13.13 -4.30
CA ARG A 45 6.50 13.44 -4.72
C ARG A 45 5.52 12.35 -4.29
N GLN A 46 5.93 11.10 -4.36
CA GLN A 46 5.13 9.93 -3.99
C GLN A 46 4.97 9.85 -2.48
N VAL A 47 6.03 10.14 -1.72
CA VAL A 47 5.97 10.23 -0.24
C VAL A 47 5.02 11.34 0.20
N ARG A 48 5.12 12.54 -0.40
CA ARG A 48 4.19 13.64 -0.11
C ARG A 48 2.74 13.30 -0.45
N ALA A 49 2.51 12.58 -1.54
CA ALA A 49 1.17 12.08 -1.87
C ALA A 49 0.68 11.07 -0.82
N ALA A 50 1.57 10.23 -0.29
CA ALA A 50 1.23 9.29 0.77
C ALA A 50 0.91 9.99 2.09
N GLN A 51 1.63 11.07 2.44
CA GLN A 51 1.38 11.90 3.62
C GLN A 51 0.02 12.62 3.58
N GLN A 52 -0.57 12.79 2.40
CA GLN A 52 -1.86 13.43 2.19
C GLN A 52 -3.04 12.43 2.16
N LEU A 53 -2.77 11.13 2.31
CA LEU A 53 -3.82 10.11 2.39
C LEU A 53 -4.53 10.21 3.74
N SER A 54 -5.82 10.55 3.73
CA SER A 54 -6.64 10.60 4.94
C SER A 54 -6.92 9.22 5.54
N ASP A 55 -6.78 8.17 4.73
CA ASP A 55 -7.03 6.77 5.07
C ASP A 55 -5.74 6.00 5.41
N ILE A 56 -4.62 6.68 5.64
CA ILE A 56 -3.32 6.02 5.79
C ILE A 56 -3.26 5.02 6.95
N GLU A 57 -3.92 5.30 8.07
CA GLU A 57 -3.96 4.38 9.21
C GLU A 57 -4.66 3.06 8.83
N ALA A 58 -5.77 3.13 8.09
CA ALA A 58 -6.48 1.96 7.61
C ALA A 58 -5.66 1.18 6.56
N VAL A 59 -4.90 1.88 5.72
CA VAL A 59 -3.94 1.27 4.78
C VAL A 59 -2.85 0.53 5.54
N GLN A 60 -2.28 1.11 6.60
CA GLN A 60 -1.25 0.47 7.43
C GLN A 60 -1.78 -0.76 8.17
N GLN A 61 -3.00 -0.70 8.71
CA GLN A 61 -3.66 -1.86 9.33
C GLN A 61 -3.86 -3.00 8.33
N THR A 62 -4.34 -2.67 7.12
CA THR A 62 -4.51 -3.65 6.03
C THR A 62 -3.16 -4.22 5.62
N ALA A 63 -2.11 -3.39 5.51
CA ALA A 63 -0.76 -3.81 5.19
C ALA A 63 -0.21 -4.81 6.22
N GLN A 64 -0.43 -4.57 7.52
CA GLN A 64 0.00 -5.49 8.58
C GLN A 64 -0.66 -6.86 8.45
N SER A 65 -1.98 -6.92 8.22
CA SER A 65 -2.70 -8.18 7.99
C SER A 65 -2.14 -8.94 6.78
N ILE A 66 -1.85 -8.22 5.69
CA ILE A 66 -1.25 -8.80 4.48
C ILE A 66 0.15 -9.34 4.79
N LEU A 67 1.02 -8.57 5.45
CA LEU A 67 2.37 -9.01 5.80
C LEU A 67 2.34 -10.26 6.71
N GLN A 68 1.44 -10.30 7.70
CA GLN A 68 1.26 -11.49 8.54
C GLN A 68 0.87 -12.73 7.74
N ARG A 69 -0.02 -12.60 6.75
CA ARG A 69 -0.39 -13.70 5.85
C ARG A 69 0.77 -14.14 4.97
N LEU A 70 1.57 -13.20 4.47
CA LEU A 70 2.79 -13.48 3.71
C LEU A 70 3.81 -14.24 4.57
N ASP A 71 4.04 -13.78 5.80
CA ASP A 71 4.96 -14.42 6.76
C ASP A 71 4.49 -15.82 7.16
N ALA A 72 3.17 -16.05 7.21
CA ALA A 72 2.57 -17.36 7.44
C ALA A 72 2.53 -18.26 6.19
N GLY A 73 2.94 -17.77 5.02
CA GLY A 73 2.92 -18.52 3.75
C GLY A 73 1.54 -18.74 3.14
N GLN A 74 0.55 -17.91 3.48
CA GLN A 74 -0.87 -18.07 3.12
C GLN A 74 -1.32 -17.16 1.95
N VAL A 75 -0.52 -17.10 0.88
CA VAL A 75 -0.68 -16.13 -0.23
C VAL A 75 -1.45 -16.67 -1.40
#